data_AF-A0A2M8AZ38-F1
#
_entry.id   AF-A0A2M8AZ38-F1
#
_cell.length_a   1.000
_cell.length_b   1.000
_cell.length_c   1.000
_cell.angle_alpha   90.00
_cell.angle_beta   90.00
_cell.angle_gamma   90.00
#
_symmetry.space_group_name_H-M   'P 1'
#
loop_
_entity.id
_entity.type
_entity.pdbx_description
1 polymer ?
#
loop_
_entity_poly.entity_id
_entity_poly.type
_entity_poly.pdbx_seq_one_letter_code
_entity_poly.pdbx_strand_id
1 'polypeptide(L)'
;MARTAMIHARTESDLKVEAETILRSLGLSYTDAINLFLNQVRMKKGLPFSVEIPKSVIMSVIECGRRRFFLKKSVRVRLGVEGTVLVYEYPPLGILAYGLNPSEALDAFGTDFASAWDQVAKEDDSNLTRDARSLKRRLVSLVDRVEES
;
A
#
# COMPACT_ATOMS: atom_id res chain seq x y z
N MET A 1 -17.75 26.50 30.74
CA MET A 1 -16.29 26.49 30.54
C MET A 1 -15.88 25.09 30.13
N ALA A 2 -15.27 24.91 28.95
CA ALA A 2 -14.78 23.61 28.53
C ALA A 2 -13.57 23.24 29.41
N ARG A 3 -13.62 22.11 30.12
CA ARG A 3 -12.46 21.60 30.86
C ARG A 3 -11.43 21.15 29.85
N THR A 4 -10.35 21.91 29.71
CA THR A 4 -9.20 21.57 28.88
C THR A 4 -8.38 20.50 29.60
N ALA A 5 -8.05 19.42 28.90
CA ALA A 5 -7.17 18.37 29.38
C ALA A 5 -5.95 18.29 28.47
N MET A 6 -4.75 18.14 29.05
CA MET A 6 -3.51 18.02 28.29
C MET A 6 -3.22 16.55 27.98
N ILE A 7 -2.77 16.27 26.76
CA ILE A 7 -2.40 14.92 26.29
C ILE A 7 -0.88 14.88 26.10
N HIS A 8 -0.21 13.95 26.77
CA HIS A 8 1.22 13.68 26.59
C HIS A 8 1.41 12.34 25.88
N ALA A 9 2.12 12.35 24.75
CA ALA A 9 2.45 11.16 23.98
C ALA A 9 3.91 11.23 23.51
N ARG A 10 4.59 10.08 23.47
CA ARG A 10 5.93 9.93 22.88
C ARG A 10 5.78 9.39 21.45
N THR A 11 6.64 9.84 20.55
CA THR A 11 6.68 9.38 19.16
C THR A 11 8.11 9.54 18.62
N GLU A 12 8.41 8.85 17.52
CA GLU A 12 9.68 8.97 16.79
C GLU A 12 9.80 10.35 16.12
N SER A 13 11.01 10.90 16.05
CA SER A 13 11.27 12.23 15.47
C SER A 13 10.85 12.31 14.01
N ASP A 14 11.20 11.27 13.24
CA ASP A 14 11.02 11.27 11.79
C ASP A 14 9.54 11.13 11.44
N LEU A 15 8.84 10.24 12.15
CA LEU A 15 7.40 10.08 12.04
C LEU A 15 6.66 11.38 12.38
N LYS A 16 7.14 12.12 13.39
CA LYS A 16 6.59 13.43 13.72
C LYS A 16 6.75 14.38 12.52
N VAL A 17 7.99 14.62 12.07
CA VAL A 17 8.24 15.59 10.99
C VAL A 17 7.45 15.27 9.71
N GLU A 18 7.38 14.00 9.32
CA GLU A 18 6.63 13.56 8.14
C GLU A 18 5.12 13.80 8.31
N ALA A 19 4.54 13.35 9.43
CA ALA A 19 3.12 13.55 9.70
C ALA A 19 2.74 15.04 9.80
N GLU A 20 3.59 15.89 10.38
CA GLU A 20 3.35 17.33 10.47
C GLU A 20 3.28 17.97 9.08
N THR A 21 4.17 17.56 8.17
CA THR A 21 4.20 18.07 6.80
C THR A 21 2.91 17.74 6.07
N ILE A 22 2.41 16.52 6.23
CA ILE A 22 1.14 16.06 5.63
C ILE A 22 -0.05 16.79 6.26
N LEU A 23 -0.10 16.94 7.58
CA LEU A 23 -1.21 17.64 8.24
C LEU A 23 -1.26 19.12 7.85
N ARG A 24 -0.11 19.77 7.73
CA ARG A 24 -0.01 21.17 7.29
C ARG A 24 -0.51 21.37 5.86
N SER A 25 -0.23 20.43 4.94
CA SER A 25 -0.75 20.53 3.56
C SER A 25 -2.28 20.39 3.52
N LEU A 26 -2.88 19.75 4.53
CA LEU A 26 -4.33 19.66 4.74
C LEU A 26 -4.89 20.83 5.57
N GLY A 27 -4.07 21.80 5.98
CA GLY A 27 -4.49 22.94 6.80
C GLY A 27 -4.75 22.61 8.27
N LEU A 28 -4.21 21.50 8.77
CA LEU A 28 -4.42 21.01 10.14
C LEU A 28 -3.15 21.12 10.98
N SER A 29 -3.32 21.51 12.24
CA SER A 29 -2.28 21.31 13.27
C SER A 29 -2.36 19.90 13.87
N TYR A 30 -1.35 19.51 14.65
CA TYR A 30 -1.43 18.29 15.47
C TYR A 30 -2.60 18.29 16.43
N THR A 31 -2.86 19.43 17.06
CA THR A 31 -3.97 19.57 18.00
C THR A 31 -5.30 19.30 17.30
N ASP A 32 -5.47 19.81 16.08
CA ASP A 32 -6.67 19.58 15.29
C ASP A 32 -6.81 18.10 14.92
N ALA A 33 -5.73 17.50 14.42
CA ALA A 33 -5.70 16.08 14.05
C ALA A 33 -6.01 15.15 15.22
N ILE A 34 -5.41 15.41 16.40
CA ILE A 34 -5.65 14.63 17.62
C ILE A 34 -7.11 14.78 18.08
N ASN A 35 -7.65 16.00 18.07
CA ASN A 35 -9.04 16.24 18.43
C ASN A 35 -10.02 15.57 17.44
N LEU A 36 -9.73 15.61 16.15
CA LEU A 36 -10.51 14.90 15.12
C LEU A 36 -10.49 13.39 15.36
N PHE A 37 -9.31 12.81 15.61
CA PHE A 37 -9.16 11.40 15.95
C PHE A 37 -10.01 11.00 17.18
N LEU A 38 -9.89 11.75 18.29
CA LEU A 38 -10.66 11.48 19.51
C LEU A 38 -12.17 11.63 19.30
N ASN A 39 -12.60 12.60 18.50
CA ASN A 39 -14.00 12.76 18.13
C ASN A 39 -14.51 11.57 17.32
N GLN A 40 -13.72 11.06 16.37
CA GLN A 40 -14.07 9.87 15.61
C GLN A 40 -14.15 8.63 16.52
N VAL A 41 -13.22 8.46 17.47
CA VAL A 41 -13.29 7.39 18.48
C VAL A 41 -14.58 7.48 19.29
N ARG A 42 -14.93 8.68 19.76
CA ARG A 42 -16.15 8.94 20.53
C ARG A 42 -17.41 8.62 19.73
N MET A 43 -17.46 9.01 18.46
CA MET A 43 -18.61 8.81 17.56
C MET A 43 -18.79 7.34 17.18
N LYS A 44 -17.70 6.66 16.80
CA LYS A 44 -17.74 5.26 16.34
C LYS A 44 -17.76 4.23 17.47
N LYS A 45 -17.52 4.66 18.72
CA LYS A 45 -17.33 3.77 19.88
C LYS A 45 -16.26 2.70 19.63
N GLY A 46 -15.21 3.07 18.90
CA GLY A 46 -14.14 2.19 18.46
C GLY A 46 -13.04 2.98 17.78
N LEU A 47 -11.98 2.30 17.33
CA LEU A 47 -10.92 2.98 16.59
C LEU A 47 -11.42 3.43 15.21
N PRO A 48 -10.99 4.59 14.72
CA PRO A 48 -11.51 5.17 13.48
C PRO A 48 -10.91 4.56 12.21
N PHE A 49 -10.14 3.49 12.38
CA PHE A 49 -9.52 2.65 11.37
C PHE A 49 -9.68 1.18 11.82
N SER A 50 -9.58 0.25 10.87
CA SER A 50 -9.67 -1.18 11.17
C SER A 50 -8.46 -1.65 11.98
N VAL A 51 -8.71 -2.45 13.02
CA VAL A 51 -7.67 -3.03 13.89
C VAL A 51 -7.66 -4.52 13.67
N GLU A 52 -7.09 -4.91 12.55
CA GLU A 52 -6.99 -6.29 12.13
C GLU A 52 -5.57 -6.59 11.68
N ILE A 53 -5.13 -7.83 11.88
CA ILE A 53 -3.93 -8.33 11.22
C ILE A 53 -4.40 -8.65 9.79
N PRO A 54 -3.98 -7.87 8.77
CA PRO A 54 -4.44 -8.12 7.42
C PRO A 54 -4.04 -9.54 7.03
N LYS A 55 -5.01 -10.29 6.51
CA LYS A 55 -4.72 -11.59 5.91
C LYS A 55 -3.68 -11.38 4.81
N SER A 56 -2.80 -12.34 4.61
CA SER A 56 -1.79 -12.22 3.56
C SER A 56 -1.42 -13.57 2.99
N VAL A 57 -1.13 -13.59 1.70
CA VAL A 57 -0.49 -14.73 1.04
C VAL A 57 0.98 -14.45 0.80
N ILE A 58 1.79 -15.52 0.86
CA ILE A 58 3.20 -15.48 0.50
C ILE A 58 3.34 -16.04 -0.91
N MET A 59 3.94 -15.27 -1.81
CA MET A 59 4.09 -15.63 -3.22
C MET A 59 5.55 -15.59 -3.63
N SER A 60 6.04 -16.65 -4.27
CA SER A 60 7.36 -16.69 -4.92
C SER A 60 7.28 -16.53 -6.44
N VAL A 61 6.09 -16.68 -7.01
CA VAL A 61 5.82 -16.54 -8.44
C VAL A 61 4.55 -15.71 -8.60
N ILE A 62 4.58 -14.75 -9.52
CA ILE A 62 3.40 -13.98 -9.96
C ILE A 62 3.11 -14.40 -11.40
N GLU A 63 1.86 -14.76 -11.70
CA GLU A 63 1.46 -15.25 -13.02
C GLU A 63 0.54 -14.22 -13.70
N CYS A 64 0.70 -14.06 -15.02
CA CYS A 64 -0.18 -13.23 -15.84
C CYS A 64 -0.33 -13.88 -17.22
N GLY A 65 -1.46 -14.55 -17.45
CA GLY A 65 -1.68 -15.33 -18.67
C GLY A 65 -0.62 -16.43 -18.82
N ARG A 66 0.26 -16.29 -19.83
CA ARG A 66 1.37 -17.24 -20.06
C ARG A 66 2.72 -16.79 -19.48
N ARG A 67 2.75 -15.65 -18.79
CA ARG A 67 3.94 -15.09 -18.17
C ARG A 67 4.04 -15.51 -16.72
N ARG A 68 5.23 -15.93 -16.30
CA ARG A 68 5.56 -16.19 -14.89
C ARG A 68 6.74 -15.33 -14.48
N PHE A 69 6.54 -14.54 -13.43
CA PHE A 69 7.56 -13.70 -12.80
C PHE A 69 8.06 -14.41 -11.54
N PHE A 70 9.26 -14.95 -11.59
CA PHE A 70 9.90 -15.58 -10.43
C PHE A 70 10.54 -14.49 -9.57
N LEU A 71 10.27 -14.51 -8.27
CA LEU A 71 10.76 -13.48 -7.35
C LEU A 71 12.00 -13.96 -6.60
N LYS A 72 12.99 -13.07 -6.44
CA LYS A 72 14.23 -13.36 -5.67
C LYS A 72 13.93 -13.72 -4.22
N LYS A 73 12.87 -13.13 -3.66
CA LYS A 73 12.36 -13.38 -2.32
C LYS A 73 10.84 -13.42 -2.38
N SER A 74 10.26 -14.30 -1.57
CA SER A 74 8.80 -14.36 -1.47
C SER A 74 8.25 -13.05 -0.93
N VAL A 75 7.18 -12.56 -1.57
CA VAL A 75 6.50 -11.33 -1.15
C VAL A 75 5.26 -11.68 -0.36
N ARG A 76 4.96 -10.84 0.64
CA ARG A 76 3.71 -10.90 1.38
C ARG A 76 2.72 -9.94 0.73
N VAL A 77 1.73 -10.50 0.04
CA VAL A 77 0.62 -9.73 -0.56
C VAL A 77 -0.53 -9.71 0.44
N ARG A 78 -1.07 -8.53 0.72
CA ARG A 78 -2.19 -8.36 1.66
C ARG A 78 -3.49 -8.73 0.96
N LEU A 79 -4.38 -9.36 1.72
CA LEU A 79 -5.71 -9.77 1.32
C LEU A 79 -6.72 -8.97 2.16
N GLY A 80 -7.67 -8.36 1.47
CA GLY A 80 -8.77 -7.63 2.09
C GLY A 80 -10.10 -7.94 1.43
N VAL A 81 -11.16 -7.37 1.99
CA VAL A 81 -12.48 -7.28 1.38
C VAL A 81 -12.89 -5.81 1.44
N GLU A 82 -13.24 -5.24 0.29
CA GLU A 82 -13.78 -3.89 0.20
C GLU A 82 -15.21 -3.98 -0.33
N GLY A 83 -16.20 -3.74 0.53
CA GLY A 83 -17.60 -4.02 0.21
C GLY A 83 -17.84 -5.51 -0.04
N THR A 84 -18.08 -5.89 -1.29
CA THR A 84 -18.32 -7.29 -1.72
C THR A 84 -17.21 -7.87 -2.58
N VAL A 85 -16.13 -7.11 -2.84
CA VAL A 85 -15.00 -7.56 -3.67
C VAL A 85 -13.79 -7.91 -2.82
N LEU A 86 -13.06 -8.93 -3.23
CA LEU A 86 -11.76 -9.28 -2.68
C LEU A 86 -10.69 -8.34 -3.22
N VAL A 87 -9.73 -8.03 -2.37
CA VAL A 87 -8.66 -7.08 -2.67
C VAL A 87 -7.31 -7.73 -2.42
N TYR A 88 -6.43 -7.67 -3.42
CA TYR A 88 -5.01 -8.02 -3.31
C TYR A 88 -4.20 -6.74 -3.38
N GLU A 89 -3.53 -6.41 -2.27
CA GLU A 89 -2.75 -5.18 -2.15
C GLU A 89 -1.27 -5.51 -1.95
N TYR A 90 -0.42 -4.90 -2.78
CA TYR A 90 1.02 -4.88 -2.57
C TYR A 90 1.54 -3.43 -2.56
N PRO A 91 1.48 -2.75 -1.39
CA PRO A 91 1.85 -1.34 -1.25
C PRO A 91 3.26 -0.99 -1.73
N PRO A 92 4.30 -1.84 -1.57
CA PRO A 92 5.64 -1.53 -2.07
C PRO A 92 5.70 -1.20 -3.56
N LEU A 93 4.75 -1.71 -4.36
CA LEU A 93 4.62 -1.40 -5.79
C LEU A 93 3.37 -0.58 -6.13
N GLY A 94 2.56 -0.23 -5.15
CA GLY A 94 1.29 0.48 -5.36
C GLY A 94 0.25 -0.33 -6.13
N ILE A 95 0.35 -1.67 -6.10
CA ILE A 95 -0.61 -2.55 -6.80
C ILE A 95 -1.81 -2.79 -5.89
N LEU A 96 -3.00 -2.57 -6.42
CA LEU A 96 -4.28 -2.76 -5.74
C LEU A 96 -5.26 -3.40 -6.73
N ALA A 97 -5.43 -4.70 -6.61
CA ALA A 97 -6.23 -5.50 -7.55
C ALA A 97 -7.51 -6.00 -6.90
N TYR A 98 -8.59 -6.01 -7.68
CA TYR A 98 -9.94 -6.33 -7.24
C TYR A 98 -10.50 -7.54 -7.99
N GLY A 99 -11.36 -8.33 -7.34
CA GLY A 99 -12.12 -9.38 -7.99
C GLY A 99 -13.29 -9.89 -7.15
N LEU A 100 -14.27 -10.54 -7.77
CA LEU A 100 -15.42 -11.12 -7.08
C LEU A 100 -15.07 -12.43 -6.36
N ASN A 101 -13.96 -13.05 -6.75
CA ASN A 101 -13.44 -14.29 -6.17
C ASN A 101 -11.89 -14.28 -6.15
N PRO A 102 -11.24 -15.18 -5.39
CA PRO A 102 -9.79 -15.18 -5.26
C PRO A 102 -9.02 -15.35 -6.58
N SER A 103 -9.57 -16.10 -7.55
CA SER A 103 -8.91 -16.31 -8.85
C SER A 103 -8.89 -15.02 -9.66
N GLU A 104 -10.05 -14.37 -9.79
CA GLU A 104 -10.18 -13.11 -10.53
C GLU A 104 -9.31 -12.00 -9.95
N ALA A 105 -9.29 -11.86 -8.61
CA ALA A 105 -8.46 -10.86 -7.95
C ALA A 105 -6.96 -11.15 -8.11
N LEU A 106 -6.58 -12.43 -8.16
CA LEU A 106 -5.20 -12.85 -8.40
C LEU A 106 -4.77 -12.61 -9.86
N ASP A 107 -5.65 -12.90 -10.82
CA ASP A 107 -5.42 -12.62 -12.24
C ASP A 107 -5.27 -11.11 -12.50
N ALA A 108 -6.12 -10.29 -11.87
CA ALA A 108 -6.01 -8.84 -11.90
C ALA A 108 -4.68 -8.37 -11.30
N PHE A 109 -4.28 -8.92 -10.15
CA PHE A 109 -2.99 -8.62 -9.53
C PHE A 109 -1.81 -8.94 -10.45
N GLY A 110 -1.82 -10.10 -11.09
CA GLY A 110 -0.80 -10.49 -12.07
C GLY A 110 -0.76 -9.55 -13.27
N THR A 111 -1.93 -9.12 -13.76
CA THR A 111 -2.06 -8.16 -14.86
C THR A 111 -1.46 -6.81 -14.52
N ASP A 112 -1.79 -6.26 -13.34
CA ASP A 112 -1.25 -4.99 -12.86
C ASP A 112 0.26 -5.07 -12.66
N PHE A 113 0.75 -6.19 -12.10
CA PHE A 113 2.18 -6.42 -11.94
C PHE A 113 2.91 -6.47 -13.28
N ALA A 114 2.37 -7.21 -14.25
CA ALA A 114 2.96 -7.33 -15.57
C ALA A 114 2.95 -5.99 -16.32
N SER A 115 1.86 -5.22 -16.19
CA SER A 115 1.76 -3.85 -16.71
C SER A 115 2.85 -2.95 -16.12
N ALA A 116 3.04 -2.97 -14.79
CA ALA A 116 4.09 -2.20 -14.14
C ALA A 116 5.49 -2.64 -14.60
N TRP A 117 5.71 -3.94 -14.79
CA TRP A 117 6.97 -4.46 -15.34
C TRP A 117 7.24 -3.93 -16.76
N ASP A 118 6.25 -4.02 -17.64
CA ASP A 118 6.41 -3.60 -19.04
C ASP A 118 6.58 -2.09 -19.18
N GLN A 119 5.84 -1.30 -18.42
CA GLN A 119 5.84 0.17 -18.51
C GLN A 119 6.97 0.85 -17.72
N VAL A 120 7.46 0.22 -16.65
CA VAL A 120 8.42 0.86 -15.73
C VAL A 120 9.75 0.13 -15.68
N ALA A 121 9.74 -1.21 -15.62
CA ALA A 121 10.99 -1.96 -15.51
C ALA A 121 11.81 -1.96 -16.81
N LYS A 122 11.14 -2.01 -17.96
CA LYS A 122 11.76 -2.02 -19.30
C LYS A 122 12.03 -0.63 -19.89
N GLU A 123 11.45 0.42 -19.33
CA GLU A 123 11.55 1.79 -19.85
C GLU A 123 12.90 2.43 -19.51
N ASP A 124 13.39 3.37 -20.34
CA ASP A 124 14.64 4.08 -20.06
C ASP A 124 14.46 5.04 -18.85
N ASP A 125 15.48 5.14 -18.01
CA ASP A 125 15.44 6.04 -16.85
C ASP A 125 15.20 7.50 -17.27
N SER A 126 15.66 7.94 -18.46
CA SER A 126 15.42 9.29 -18.98
C SER A 126 13.93 9.61 -19.14
N ASN A 127 13.11 8.60 -19.41
CA ASN A 127 11.68 8.74 -19.68
C ASN A 127 10.82 8.62 -18.41
N LEU A 128 11.43 8.28 -17.27
CA LEU A 128 10.75 8.05 -16.01
C LEU A 128 10.85 9.26 -15.07
N THR A 129 9.73 9.56 -14.41
CA THR A 129 9.70 10.50 -13.27
C THR A 129 10.53 9.94 -12.11
N ARG A 130 10.89 10.80 -11.14
CA ARG A 130 11.66 10.38 -9.96
C ARG A 130 10.99 9.22 -9.20
N ASP A 131 9.68 9.28 -9.04
CA ASP A 131 8.91 8.24 -8.36
C ASP A 131 8.85 6.95 -9.17
N ALA A 132 8.70 7.06 -10.50
CA ALA A 132 8.73 5.91 -11.39
C ALA A 132 10.11 5.23 -11.40
N ARG A 133 11.22 5.97 -11.32
CA ARG A 133 12.56 5.37 -11.12
C ARG A 133 12.70 4.66 -9.76
N SER A 134 12.06 5.18 -8.71
CA SER A 134 12.00 4.51 -7.42
C SER A 134 11.20 3.20 -7.49
N LEU A 135 10.09 3.20 -8.23
CA LEU A 135 9.30 2.00 -8.52
C LEU A 135 10.09 0.99 -9.36
N LYS A 136 10.77 1.43 -10.42
CA LYS A 136 11.65 0.60 -11.25
C LYS A 136 12.68 -0.16 -10.43
N ARG A 137 13.40 0.53 -9.55
CA ARG A 137 14.41 -0.09 -8.67
C ARG A 137 13.79 -1.18 -7.79
N ARG A 138 12.60 -0.95 -7.24
CA ARG A 138 11.86 -1.94 -6.45
C ARG A 138 11.46 -3.15 -7.30
N LEU A 139 10.86 -2.94 -8.47
CA LEU A 139 10.47 -4.00 -9.42
C LEU A 139 11.67 -4.88 -9.82
N VAL A 140 12.75 -4.26 -10.32
CA VAL A 140 13.95 -4.96 -10.80
C VAL A 140 14.69 -5.67 -9.65
N SER A 141 14.65 -5.11 -8.43
CA SER A 141 15.20 -5.79 -7.26
C SER A 141 14.40 -7.03 -6.85
N LEU A 142 13.13 -7.09 -7.21
CA LEU A 142 12.19 -8.11 -6.77
C LEU A 142 12.17 -9.33 -7.72
N VAL A 143 12.16 -9.09 -9.03
CA VAL A 143 12.07 -10.15 -10.04
C VAL A 143 13.46 -10.76 -10.28
N ASP A 144 13.54 -12.09 -10.18
CA ASP A 144 14.71 -12.89 -10.51
C ASP A 144 14.78 -13.15 -12.02
N ARG A 145 13.72 -13.74 -12.57
CA ARG A 145 13.57 -14.02 -13.99
C ARG A 145 12.11 -14.01 -14.42
N VAL A 146 11.89 -13.85 -15.72
CA VAL A 146 10.57 -13.89 -16.36
C VAL A 146 10.57 -15.01 -17.38
N GLU A 147 9.58 -15.89 -17.33
CA GLU A 147 9.36 -16.96 -18.31
C GLU A 147 8.07 -16.69 -19.09
N GLU A 148 8.12 -16.88 -20.40
CA GLU A 148 6.99 -16.81 -21.34
C GLU A 148 6.83 -18.19 -21.97
N SER A 149 5.68 -18.84 -21.76
CA SER A 149 5.36 -20.17 -22.33
C SER A 149 4.28 -20.09 -23.41
#